data_AF-C5FWW0-F1
#
_entry.id   AF-C5FWW0-F1
#
_cell.length_a   1.000
_cell.length_b   1.000
_cell.length_c   1.000
_cell.angle_alpha   90.00
_cell.angle_beta   90.00
_cell.angle_gamma   90.00
#
_symmetry.space_group_name_H-M   'P 1'
#
loop_
_entity.id
_entity.type
_entity.pdbx_description
1 polymer ?
#
loop_
_entity_poly.entity_id
_entity_poly.type
_entity_poly.pdbx_seq_one_letter_code
_entity_poly.pdbx_strand_id
1 'polypeptide(L)'
;MEQQKQQPQDSQRFETLQLHAGKFPDPLNSCAVPIYTTSAFAFNNAEHGVRLLNLSEYGNIYSRITNPTVSVFQNRMAALEGGVAACATASGTAAVSMTLMALAKVGDNIVASSTVHGGTYHQFKSLAPQLGIECRFVSSNEPEDFRALLDSQTKFIFVESISNPKYTVPDFEALAEIAHSHGIPLICDNTFGCAGYYCRPIDHGADIVVHSATKWIGGHGTTLGGVIVDAGTFDWGRHADRFPQFHSDDAAQEGSGEVSLWKVFGSRAFAMRCQYEVLRDIGSTMSPQTAQQLLIGLETLAVRCDRHASNTAALADWISQQPQVAWVRYLGQENHPCHLNATKYLQRGYGDSKTLVVHPWTTTHQQLTDTERFNAGVTEDHIRISVGIEHIEDIKDDFRRAFASLDHQGQVPYQANGIHYQEQKRIIGFLHGTQHPEPSPLQRR
;
A
#
# COMPACT_ATOMS: atom_id res chain seq x y z
N MET A 1 13.09 -31.01 31.24
CA MET A 1 13.37 -29.61 30.84
C MET A 1 12.03 -28.91 30.79
N GLU A 2 11.83 -27.94 31.68
CA GLU A 2 10.57 -27.19 31.80
C GLU A 2 10.24 -26.49 30.48
N GLN A 3 9.03 -26.73 29.97
CA GLN A 3 8.44 -25.90 28.91
C GLN A 3 8.29 -24.49 29.48
N GLN A 4 9.20 -23.58 29.14
CA GLN A 4 8.98 -22.16 29.33
C GLN A 4 7.68 -21.80 28.59
N LYS A 5 6.65 -21.44 29.34
CA LYS A 5 5.44 -20.82 28.80
C LYS A 5 5.89 -19.59 28.01
N GLN A 6 5.80 -19.65 26.69
CA GLN A 6 5.97 -18.49 25.82
C GLN A 6 5.00 -17.41 26.31
N GLN A 7 5.51 -16.20 26.59
CA GLN A 7 4.65 -15.06 26.86
C GLN A 7 3.68 -14.88 25.67
N PRO A 8 2.41 -14.48 25.91
CA PRO A 8 1.50 -14.17 24.82
C PRO A 8 2.14 -13.16 23.88
N GLN A 9 2.17 -13.47 22.59
CA GLN A 9 2.77 -12.63 21.56
C GLN A 9 2.16 -11.21 21.52
N ASP A 10 0.93 -11.06 22.03
CA ASP A 10 0.17 -9.80 22.17
C ASP A 10 0.78 -8.76 23.11
N SER A 11 1.80 -9.09 23.93
CA SER A 11 2.44 -8.11 24.81
C SER A 11 3.75 -7.52 24.26
N GLN A 12 4.21 -7.96 23.09
CA GLN A 12 5.51 -7.53 22.55
C GLN A 12 5.40 -6.22 21.77
N ARG A 13 6.44 -5.39 21.86
CA ARG A 13 6.54 -4.12 21.12
C ARG A 13 7.03 -4.35 19.69
N PHE A 14 6.79 -3.37 18.81
CA PHE A 14 7.11 -3.43 17.38
C PHE A 14 8.55 -3.89 17.09
N GLU A 15 9.52 -3.33 17.79
CA GLU A 15 10.96 -3.55 17.59
C GLU A 15 11.35 -5.01 17.92
N THR A 16 10.58 -5.67 18.80
CA THR A 16 10.73 -7.09 19.11
C THR A 16 10.01 -7.95 18.07
N LEU A 17 8.78 -7.58 17.69
CA LEU A 17 7.98 -8.30 16.70
C LEU A 17 8.68 -8.36 15.33
N GLN A 18 9.31 -7.26 14.88
CA GLN A 18 9.98 -7.22 13.58
C GLN A 18 11.17 -8.21 13.48
N LEU A 19 11.72 -8.64 14.62
CA LEU A 19 12.81 -9.62 14.70
C LEU A 19 12.29 -11.05 14.87
N HIS A 20 11.25 -11.24 15.69
CA HIS A 20 10.90 -12.56 16.22
C HIS A 20 9.57 -13.12 15.73
N ALA A 21 8.61 -12.26 15.35
CA ALA A 21 7.28 -12.73 14.98
C ALA A 21 7.32 -13.64 13.75
N GLY A 22 6.45 -14.65 13.77
CA GLY A 22 6.23 -15.58 12.66
C GLY A 22 7.27 -16.70 12.51
N LYS A 23 8.39 -16.67 13.26
CA LYS A 23 9.40 -17.71 13.22
C LYS A 23 8.89 -18.99 13.90
N PHE A 24 9.02 -20.13 13.22
CA PHE A 24 8.73 -21.45 13.77
C PHE A 24 10.05 -22.22 14.05
N PRO A 25 10.03 -23.21 14.96
CA PRO A 25 11.18 -24.07 15.21
C PRO A 25 11.54 -24.90 13.98
N ASP A 26 12.82 -24.94 13.60
CA ASP A 26 13.36 -25.89 12.63
C ASP A 26 14.19 -26.99 13.33
N PRO A 27 14.38 -28.18 12.71
CA PRO A 27 15.09 -29.29 13.35
C PRO A 27 16.53 -28.98 13.77
N LEU A 28 17.15 -27.96 13.20
CA LEU A 28 18.53 -27.57 13.50
C LEU A 28 18.60 -26.38 14.48
N ASN A 29 17.46 -25.83 14.92
CA ASN A 29 17.37 -24.63 15.75
C ASN A 29 18.16 -23.45 15.17
N SER A 30 17.99 -23.22 13.87
CA SER A 30 18.64 -22.14 13.13
C SER A 30 18.23 -20.78 13.70
N CYS A 31 19.19 -19.87 13.89
CA CYS A 31 18.90 -18.49 14.34
C CYS A 31 18.23 -17.67 13.23
N ALA A 32 18.74 -17.78 12.00
CA ALA A 32 18.16 -17.14 10.82
C ALA A 32 17.00 -17.98 10.25
N VAL A 33 16.15 -17.35 9.45
CA VAL A 33 15.10 -18.04 8.70
C VAL A 33 15.73 -18.79 7.51
N PRO A 34 15.60 -20.12 7.41
CA PRO A 34 16.11 -20.87 6.27
C PRO A 34 15.42 -20.48 4.95
N ILE A 35 16.14 -20.56 3.84
CA ILE A 35 15.60 -20.33 2.50
C ILE A 35 15.17 -21.66 1.87
N TYR A 36 13.87 -21.93 1.86
CA TYR A 36 13.30 -23.14 1.26
C TYR A 36 13.16 -22.99 -0.25
N THR A 37 14.28 -23.12 -0.97
CA THR A 37 14.32 -23.10 -2.45
C THR A 37 13.84 -24.42 -3.02
N THR A 38 12.55 -24.67 -2.93
CA THR A 38 11.89 -25.87 -3.47
C THR A 38 10.57 -25.50 -4.13
N SER A 39 10.12 -26.28 -5.11
CA SER A 39 8.81 -26.13 -5.74
C SER A 39 7.73 -26.94 -5.04
N ALA A 40 8.04 -28.17 -4.60
CA ALA A 40 7.09 -29.12 -4.04
C ALA A 40 7.59 -29.69 -2.70
N PHE A 41 6.66 -30.21 -1.91
CA PHE A 41 6.93 -30.85 -0.63
C PHE A 41 6.40 -32.28 -0.66
N ALA A 42 7.19 -33.22 -0.14
CA ALA A 42 6.80 -34.62 -0.10
C ALA A 42 5.66 -34.83 0.91
N PHE A 43 4.70 -35.70 0.57
CA PHE A 43 3.69 -36.16 1.52
C PHE A 43 4.23 -37.31 2.36
N ASN A 44 3.78 -37.40 3.61
CA ASN A 44 4.10 -38.53 4.48
C ASN A 44 3.54 -39.85 3.94
N ASN A 45 2.34 -39.80 3.35
CA ASN A 45 1.64 -40.90 2.69
C ASN A 45 0.49 -40.35 1.82
N ALA A 46 -0.26 -41.22 1.14
CA ALA A 46 -1.38 -40.83 0.28
C ALA A 46 -2.51 -40.14 1.06
N GLU A 47 -2.86 -40.63 2.27
CA GLU A 47 -3.92 -40.01 3.07
C GLU A 47 -3.55 -38.59 3.51
N HIS A 48 -2.28 -38.33 3.84
CA HIS A 48 -1.79 -36.99 4.14
C HIS A 48 -1.95 -36.05 2.93
N GLY A 49 -1.63 -36.51 1.73
CA GLY A 49 -1.85 -35.73 0.50
C GLY A 49 -3.32 -35.31 0.32
N VAL A 50 -4.26 -36.24 0.56
CA VAL A 50 -5.71 -35.94 0.48
C VAL A 50 -6.11 -34.88 1.51
N ARG A 51 -5.63 -35.00 2.76
CA ARG A 51 -5.98 -34.05 3.82
C ARG A 51 -5.44 -32.63 3.58
N LEU A 52 -4.25 -32.53 2.97
CA LEU A 52 -3.71 -31.22 2.57
C LEU A 52 -4.52 -30.59 1.43
N LEU A 53 -4.88 -31.38 0.41
CA LEU A 53 -5.58 -30.88 -0.77
C LEU A 53 -7.03 -30.47 -0.50
N ASN A 54 -7.70 -31.13 0.44
CA ASN A 54 -9.07 -30.78 0.84
C ASN A 54 -9.12 -29.80 2.03
N LEU A 55 -7.98 -29.23 2.42
CA LEU A 55 -7.85 -28.25 3.51
C LEU A 55 -8.29 -28.75 4.89
N SER A 56 -8.36 -30.07 5.10
CA SER A 56 -8.62 -30.65 6.43
C SER A 56 -7.36 -30.72 7.31
N GLU A 57 -6.18 -30.61 6.72
CA GLU A 57 -4.89 -30.47 7.39
C GLU A 57 -4.10 -29.32 6.74
N TYR A 58 -3.46 -28.48 7.55
CA TYR A 58 -2.58 -27.42 7.05
C TYR A 58 -1.19 -27.97 6.79
N GLY A 59 -0.61 -27.63 5.65
CA GLY A 59 0.74 -28.02 5.33
C GLY A 59 1.19 -27.48 3.98
N ASN A 60 2.45 -27.75 3.66
CA ASN A 60 3.01 -27.33 2.40
C ASN A 60 2.73 -28.38 1.33
N ILE A 61 2.23 -27.94 0.19
CA ILE A 61 2.01 -28.79 -1.00
C ILE A 61 2.95 -28.33 -2.10
N TYR A 62 2.83 -27.06 -2.48
CA TYR A 62 3.55 -26.47 -3.60
C TYR A 62 3.81 -24.98 -3.33
N SER A 63 5.02 -24.51 -3.62
CA SER A 63 5.51 -23.16 -3.30
C SER A 63 4.77 -22.02 -4.00
N ARG A 64 3.96 -22.31 -5.03
CA ARG A 64 3.02 -21.35 -5.61
C ARG A 64 1.99 -20.83 -4.60
N ILE A 65 1.63 -21.64 -3.61
CA ILE A 65 0.58 -21.33 -2.63
C ILE A 65 1.18 -21.15 -1.24
N THR A 66 2.09 -22.04 -0.85
CA THR A 66 2.67 -22.09 0.51
C THR A 66 4.16 -22.37 0.44
N ASN A 67 4.98 -21.55 1.09
CA ASN A 67 6.41 -21.81 1.25
C ASN A 67 6.84 -21.39 2.66
N PRO A 68 7.59 -22.20 3.43
CA PRO A 68 7.90 -21.89 4.82
C PRO A 68 8.66 -20.57 5.02
N THR A 69 9.58 -20.20 4.11
CA THR A 69 10.27 -18.90 4.19
C THR A 69 9.30 -17.73 3.99
N VAL A 70 8.38 -17.87 3.02
CA VAL A 70 7.33 -16.87 2.74
C VAL A 70 6.34 -16.79 3.90
N SER A 71 6.00 -17.91 4.53
CA SER A 71 5.10 -17.94 5.70
C SER A 71 5.65 -17.15 6.89
N VAL A 72 6.97 -17.19 7.15
CA VAL A 72 7.56 -16.33 8.20
C VAL A 72 7.35 -14.85 7.88
N PHE A 73 7.57 -14.44 6.62
CA PHE A 73 7.34 -13.07 6.18
C PHE A 73 5.87 -12.66 6.33
N GLN A 74 4.92 -13.50 5.89
CA GLN A 74 3.48 -13.26 6.05
C GLN A 74 3.08 -13.10 7.52
N ASN A 75 3.48 -14.05 8.36
CA ASN A 75 3.12 -14.04 9.79
C ASN A 75 3.71 -12.83 10.51
N ARG A 76 4.93 -12.42 10.14
CA ARG A 76 5.56 -11.22 10.68
C ARG A 76 4.83 -9.95 10.25
N MET A 77 4.45 -9.85 8.98
CA MET A 77 3.67 -8.71 8.48
C MET A 77 2.31 -8.60 9.17
N ALA A 78 1.59 -9.72 9.35
CA ALA A 78 0.34 -9.75 10.09
C ALA A 78 0.53 -9.25 11.53
N ALA A 79 1.56 -9.74 12.24
CA ALA A 79 1.84 -9.31 13.61
C ALA A 79 2.22 -7.82 13.73
N LEU A 80 2.95 -7.27 12.76
CA LEU A 80 3.36 -5.86 12.78
C LEU A 80 2.20 -4.89 12.53
N GLU A 81 1.30 -5.24 11.60
CA GLU A 81 0.10 -4.45 11.30
C GLU A 81 -1.03 -4.67 12.31
N GLY A 82 -0.98 -5.75 13.10
CA GLY A 82 -2.07 -6.13 14.02
C GLY A 82 -3.19 -6.95 13.36
N GLY A 83 -2.90 -7.60 12.24
CA GLY A 83 -3.83 -8.48 11.53
C GLY A 83 -3.75 -9.94 11.96
N VAL A 84 -4.71 -10.75 11.49
CA VAL A 84 -4.84 -12.17 11.83
C VAL A 84 -4.17 -13.12 10.84
N ALA A 85 -3.91 -12.65 9.62
CA ALA A 85 -3.28 -13.41 8.54
C ALA A 85 -2.75 -12.48 7.44
N ALA A 86 -1.84 -12.98 6.60
CA ALA A 86 -1.35 -12.25 5.45
C ALA A 86 -1.04 -13.18 4.26
N CYS A 87 -1.14 -12.63 3.05
CA CYS A 87 -0.78 -13.27 1.79
C CYS A 87 0.29 -12.45 1.08
N ALA A 88 1.47 -13.04 0.89
CA ALA A 88 2.58 -12.40 0.19
C ALA A 88 2.42 -12.55 -1.33
N THR A 89 2.84 -11.54 -2.08
CA THR A 89 2.67 -11.48 -3.53
C THR A 89 3.95 -10.99 -4.21
N ALA A 90 4.05 -11.21 -5.53
CA ALA A 90 5.23 -10.84 -6.31
C ALA A 90 5.55 -9.33 -6.30
N SER A 91 4.56 -8.46 -6.06
CA SER A 91 4.73 -6.99 -6.01
C SER A 91 3.56 -6.31 -5.31
N GLY A 92 3.71 -5.04 -4.91
CA GLY A 92 2.58 -4.25 -4.37
C GLY A 92 1.40 -4.15 -5.35
N THR A 93 1.67 -4.00 -6.64
CA THR A 93 0.64 -4.04 -7.71
C THR A 93 -0.11 -5.37 -7.72
N ALA A 94 0.59 -6.49 -7.56
CA ALA A 94 -0.06 -7.79 -7.44
C ALA A 94 -0.93 -7.88 -6.18
N ALA A 95 -0.53 -7.28 -5.05
CA ALA A 95 -1.35 -7.24 -3.84
C ALA A 95 -2.68 -6.49 -4.08
N VAL A 96 -2.63 -5.33 -4.74
CA VAL A 96 -3.84 -4.56 -5.13
C VAL A 96 -4.73 -5.37 -6.08
N SER A 97 -4.16 -5.91 -7.17
CA SER A 97 -4.92 -6.69 -8.16
C SER A 97 -5.55 -7.94 -7.55
N MET A 98 -4.83 -8.67 -6.71
CA MET A 98 -5.36 -9.85 -6.03
C MET A 98 -6.47 -9.50 -5.04
N THR A 99 -6.37 -8.36 -4.35
CA THR A 99 -7.43 -7.87 -3.45
C THR A 99 -8.70 -7.55 -4.23
N LEU A 100 -8.57 -6.88 -5.39
CA LEU A 100 -9.69 -6.63 -6.31
C LEU A 100 -10.35 -7.95 -6.75
N MET A 101 -9.56 -8.91 -7.24
CA MET A 101 -10.06 -10.22 -7.72
C MET A 101 -10.66 -11.09 -6.61
N ALA A 102 -10.23 -10.92 -5.36
CA ALA A 102 -10.80 -11.63 -4.22
C ALA A 102 -12.21 -11.15 -3.87
N LEU A 103 -12.52 -9.86 -4.10
CA LEU A 103 -13.73 -9.21 -3.60
C LEU A 103 -14.77 -8.86 -4.66
N ALA A 104 -14.34 -8.56 -5.89
CA ALA A 104 -15.19 -8.03 -6.94
C ALA A 104 -15.18 -8.92 -8.19
N LYS A 105 -16.31 -8.94 -8.90
CA LYS A 105 -16.53 -9.64 -10.16
C LYS A 105 -17.22 -8.71 -11.18
N VAL A 106 -17.46 -9.23 -12.38
CA VAL A 106 -18.18 -8.52 -13.44
C VAL A 106 -19.51 -7.96 -12.92
N GLY A 107 -19.74 -6.66 -13.14
CA GLY A 107 -20.96 -5.94 -12.74
C GLY A 107 -20.90 -5.32 -11.34
N ASP A 108 -19.80 -5.51 -10.62
CA ASP A 108 -19.55 -4.83 -9.35
C ASP A 108 -18.84 -3.47 -9.56
N ASN A 109 -18.86 -2.63 -8.53
CA ASN A 109 -18.06 -1.40 -8.50
C ASN A 109 -17.25 -1.27 -7.20
N ILE A 110 -16.26 -0.39 -7.23
CA ILE A 110 -15.44 0.02 -6.08
C ILE A 110 -15.40 1.54 -5.99
N VAL A 111 -15.17 2.07 -4.80
CA VAL A 111 -14.92 3.50 -4.60
C VAL A 111 -13.50 3.71 -4.11
N ALA A 112 -12.73 4.57 -4.77
CA ALA A 112 -11.33 4.81 -4.44
C ALA A 112 -11.00 6.30 -4.41
N SER A 113 -10.03 6.70 -3.59
CA SER A 113 -9.44 8.04 -3.71
C SER A 113 -8.75 8.20 -5.08
N SER A 114 -8.89 9.37 -5.71
CA SER A 114 -8.18 9.68 -6.96
C SER A 114 -6.70 9.99 -6.76
N THR A 115 -6.27 10.19 -5.51
CA THR A 115 -4.88 10.54 -5.14
C THR A 115 -4.06 9.32 -4.71
N VAL A 116 -4.54 8.12 -5.01
CA VAL A 116 -3.74 6.90 -4.91
C VAL A 116 -2.54 6.95 -5.85
N HIS A 117 -1.52 6.14 -5.58
CA HIS A 117 -0.37 5.94 -6.43
C HIS A 117 -0.77 5.76 -7.91
N GLY A 118 -0.09 6.44 -8.83
CA GLY A 118 -0.44 6.43 -10.26
C GLY A 118 -0.59 5.03 -10.89
N GLY A 119 0.21 4.06 -10.45
CA GLY A 119 0.05 2.66 -10.90
C GLY A 119 -1.21 1.96 -10.37
N THR A 120 -1.68 2.34 -9.18
CA THR A 120 -2.96 1.89 -8.61
C THR A 120 -4.13 2.58 -9.32
N TYR A 121 -4.02 3.89 -9.53
CA TYR A 121 -5.00 4.64 -10.32
C TYR A 121 -5.17 4.04 -11.73
N HIS A 122 -4.06 3.75 -12.42
CA HIS A 122 -4.11 3.12 -13.74
C HIS A 122 -4.70 1.70 -13.71
N GLN A 123 -4.41 0.89 -12.68
CA GLN A 123 -5.05 -0.42 -12.51
C GLN A 123 -6.58 -0.27 -12.41
N PHE A 124 -7.07 0.63 -11.56
CA PHE A 124 -8.50 0.82 -11.37
C PHE A 124 -9.19 1.51 -12.55
N LYS A 125 -8.52 2.44 -13.23
CA LYS A 125 -9.09 3.15 -14.39
C LYS A 125 -9.07 2.31 -15.67
N SER A 126 -8.02 1.53 -15.90
CA SER A 126 -7.79 0.88 -17.20
C SER A 126 -7.91 -0.64 -17.15
N LEU A 127 -7.46 -1.29 -16.08
CA LEU A 127 -7.45 -2.76 -15.98
C LEU A 127 -8.77 -3.29 -15.38
N ALA A 128 -9.28 -2.68 -14.31
CA ALA A 128 -10.52 -3.13 -13.67
C ALA A 128 -11.73 -3.15 -14.63
N PRO A 129 -11.94 -2.16 -15.54
CA PRO A 129 -13.04 -2.22 -16.49
C PRO A 129 -12.94 -3.37 -17.50
N GLN A 130 -11.71 -3.82 -17.84
CA GLN A 130 -11.52 -5.00 -18.68
C GLN A 130 -11.95 -6.30 -17.98
N LEU A 131 -11.97 -6.29 -16.64
CA LEU A 131 -12.51 -7.35 -15.80
C LEU A 131 -14.01 -7.13 -15.49
N GLY A 132 -14.64 -6.13 -16.11
CA GLY A 132 -16.04 -5.78 -15.89
C GLY A 132 -16.33 -5.13 -14.53
N ILE A 133 -15.31 -4.55 -13.87
CA ILE A 133 -15.44 -3.88 -12.58
C ILE A 133 -15.29 -2.37 -12.78
N GLU A 134 -16.27 -1.60 -12.31
CA GLU A 134 -16.23 -0.14 -12.34
C GLU A 134 -15.45 0.42 -11.14
N CYS A 135 -14.60 1.42 -11.37
CA CYS A 135 -14.02 2.20 -10.27
C CYS A 135 -14.55 3.64 -10.30
N ARG A 136 -15.12 4.07 -9.17
CA ARG A 136 -15.62 5.43 -8.96
C ARG A 136 -14.62 6.19 -8.08
N PHE A 137 -14.09 7.29 -8.61
CA PHE A 137 -13.03 8.04 -7.94
C PHE A 137 -13.56 9.24 -7.17
N VAL A 138 -13.09 9.40 -5.93
CA VAL A 138 -13.32 10.57 -5.08
C VAL A 138 -12.08 11.48 -5.14
N SER A 139 -12.26 12.75 -5.49
CA SER A 139 -11.16 13.72 -5.63
C SER A 139 -10.84 14.51 -4.35
N SER A 140 -11.76 14.53 -3.40
CA SER A 140 -11.59 15.15 -2.09
C SER A 140 -11.06 14.14 -1.06
N ASN A 141 -10.84 14.62 0.17
CA ASN A 141 -10.54 13.79 1.33
C ASN A 141 -11.73 13.71 2.30
N GLU A 142 -12.93 14.14 1.86
CA GLU A 142 -14.12 14.24 2.69
C GLU A 142 -14.86 12.89 2.71
N PRO A 143 -15.12 12.29 3.88
CA PRO A 143 -15.75 10.97 3.97
C PRO A 143 -17.13 10.91 3.28
N GLU A 144 -17.92 11.97 3.33
CA GLU A 144 -19.25 12.00 2.72
C GLU A 144 -19.23 11.95 1.18
N ASP A 145 -18.14 12.39 0.54
CA ASP A 145 -18.00 12.24 -0.92
C ASP A 145 -17.77 10.76 -1.30
N PHE A 146 -17.18 9.95 -0.41
CA PHE A 146 -17.15 8.50 -0.59
C PHE A 146 -18.54 7.90 -0.45
N ARG A 147 -19.28 8.30 0.60
CA ARG A 147 -20.66 7.83 0.84
C ARG A 147 -21.55 8.06 -0.38
N ALA A 148 -21.46 9.24 -1.00
CA ALA A 148 -22.28 9.63 -2.14
C ALA A 148 -22.13 8.71 -3.38
N LEU A 149 -21.04 7.96 -3.49
CA LEU A 149 -20.76 7.06 -4.62
C LEU A 149 -21.08 5.59 -4.33
N LEU A 150 -21.46 5.24 -3.10
CA LEU A 150 -21.78 3.88 -2.70
C LEU A 150 -23.16 3.45 -3.21
N ASP A 151 -23.27 2.19 -3.62
CA ASP A 151 -24.54 1.55 -3.98
C ASP A 151 -24.58 0.07 -3.55
N SER A 152 -25.64 -0.64 -3.96
CA SER A 152 -25.81 -2.05 -3.65
C SER A 152 -24.77 -2.97 -4.30
N GLN A 153 -24.06 -2.51 -5.34
CA GLN A 153 -23.03 -3.26 -6.07
C GLN A 153 -21.61 -2.93 -5.60
N THR A 154 -21.42 -1.90 -4.77
CA THR A 154 -20.10 -1.54 -4.26
C THR A 154 -19.49 -2.65 -3.40
N LYS A 155 -18.20 -2.93 -3.59
CA LYS A 155 -17.49 -3.99 -2.85
C LYS A 155 -16.53 -3.53 -1.79
N PHE A 156 -15.94 -2.34 -1.91
CA PHE A 156 -15.06 -1.78 -0.90
C PHE A 156 -14.76 -0.31 -1.16
N ILE A 157 -14.25 0.36 -0.13
CA ILE A 157 -13.58 1.66 -0.22
C ILE A 157 -12.07 1.44 -0.22
N PHE A 158 -11.33 2.12 -1.09
CA PHE A 158 -9.87 2.04 -1.17
C PHE A 158 -9.21 3.42 -0.98
N VAL A 159 -8.29 3.50 -0.01
CA VAL A 159 -7.50 4.70 0.28
C VAL A 159 -6.03 4.34 0.49
N GLU A 160 -5.14 5.34 0.54
CA GLU A 160 -3.75 5.17 0.99
C GLU A 160 -3.57 5.85 2.36
N SER A 161 -2.65 5.34 3.18
CA SER A 161 -2.39 5.96 4.48
C SER A 161 -1.80 7.36 4.38
N ILE A 162 -0.99 7.57 3.34
CA ILE A 162 -0.55 8.86 2.87
C ILE A 162 -0.66 8.83 1.34
N SER A 163 -1.48 9.73 0.78
CA SER A 163 -1.67 9.78 -0.68
C SER A 163 -0.37 10.15 -1.39
N ASN A 164 -0.09 9.54 -2.54
CA ASN A 164 1.03 9.91 -3.40
C ASN A 164 0.54 10.50 -4.73
N PRO A 165 0.76 11.81 -5.01
CA PRO A 165 1.75 12.71 -4.41
C PRO A 165 1.18 13.88 -3.58
N LYS A 166 -0.13 13.91 -3.28
CA LYS A 166 -0.71 15.04 -2.51
C LYS A 166 -0.35 15.03 -1.02
N TYR A 167 0.17 13.95 -0.45
CA TYR A 167 0.38 13.83 0.99
C TYR A 167 -0.88 14.19 1.81
N THR A 168 -2.06 13.69 1.42
CA THR A 168 -3.27 13.74 2.24
C THR A 168 -3.34 12.50 3.12
N VAL A 169 -3.94 12.66 4.30
CA VAL A 169 -4.20 11.57 5.25
C VAL A 169 -5.72 11.46 5.41
N PRO A 170 -6.34 10.32 5.04
CA PRO A 170 -7.78 10.15 5.13
C PRO A 170 -8.24 10.09 6.59
N ASP A 171 -9.51 10.37 6.83
CA ASP A 171 -10.13 10.08 8.12
C ASP A 171 -10.57 8.61 8.17
N PHE A 172 -9.69 7.74 8.68
CA PHE A 172 -9.93 6.29 8.70
C PHE A 172 -11.18 5.91 9.48
N GLU A 173 -11.40 6.50 10.65
CA GLU A 173 -12.53 6.14 11.52
C GLU A 173 -13.86 6.48 10.85
N ALA A 174 -13.97 7.67 10.27
CA ALA A 174 -15.17 8.09 9.54
C ALA A 174 -15.42 7.22 8.29
N LEU A 175 -14.35 6.90 7.53
CA LEU A 175 -14.47 6.03 6.36
C LEU A 175 -14.81 4.59 6.73
N ALA A 176 -14.28 4.06 7.83
CA ALA A 176 -14.59 2.73 8.33
C ALA A 176 -16.06 2.65 8.74
N GLU A 177 -16.56 3.65 9.48
CA GLU A 177 -17.97 3.74 9.84
C GLU A 177 -18.88 3.76 8.60
N ILE A 178 -18.51 4.56 7.58
CA ILE A 178 -19.22 4.60 6.30
C ILE A 178 -19.21 3.23 5.61
N ALA A 179 -18.04 2.61 5.48
CA ALA A 179 -17.88 1.32 4.81
C ALA A 179 -18.72 0.23 5.50
N HIS A 180 -18.59 0.12 6.82
CA HIS A 180 -19.29 -0.89 7.63
C HIS A 180 -20.81 -0.67 7.63
N SER A 181 -21.28 0.58 7.63
CA SER A 181 -22.72 0.88 7.51
C SER A 181 -23.33 0.42 6.17
N HIS A 182 -22.51 0.22 5.13
CA HIS A 182 -22.92 -0.33 3.83
C HIS A 182 -22.56 -1.82 3.66
N GLY A 183 -22.01 -2.44 4.70
CA GLY A 183 -21.60 -3.84 4.69
C GLY A 183 -20.47 -4.13 3.70
N ILE A 184 -19.50 -3.22 3.59
CA ILE A 184 -18.29 -3.38 2.77
C ILE A 184 -17.04 -3.09 3.62
N PRO A 185 -15.88 -3.71 3.32
CA PRO A 185 -14.65 -3.43 4.02
C PRO A 185 -14.02 -2.10 3.60
N LEU A 186 -13.27 -1.49 4.52
CA LEU A 186 -12.30 -0.42 4.22
C LEU A 186 -10.92 -1.03 3.94
N ILE A 187 -10.34 -0.67 2.80
CA ILE A 187 -9.01 -1.13 2.37
C ILE A 187 -8.03 0.04 2.36
N CYS A 188 -6.89 -0.14 3.01
CA CYS A 188 -5.81 0.85 3.03
C CYS A 188 -4.54 0.31 2.37
N ASP A 189 -4.03 0.99 1.34
CA ASP A 189 -2.63 0.87 0.96
C ASP A 189 -1.78 1.58 2.02
N ASN A 190 -1.16 0.80 2.89
CA ASN A 190 -0.34 1.31 3.99
C ASN A 190 1.15 1.28 3.66
N THR A 191 1.52 1.33 2.37
CA THR A 191 2.93 1.35 1.95
C THR A 191 3.71 2.46 2.67
N PHE A 192 3.14 3.67 2.80
CA PHE A 192 3.73 4.79 3.54
C PHE A 192 3.68 4.63 5.07
N GLY A 193 2.79 3.78 5.60
CA GLY A 193 2.74 3.48 7.04
C GLY A 193 3.85 2.56 7.52
N CYS A 194 4.67 2.04 6.60
CA CYS A 194 5.88 1.28 6.89
C CYS A 194 5.60 0.05 7.76
N ALA A 195 4.74 -0.86 7.27
CA ALA A 195 4.37 -2.10 7.97
C ALA A 195 3.91 -1.87 9.41
N GLY A 196 3.06 -0.87 9.63
CA GLY A 196 2.53 -0.55 10.95
C GLY A 196 3.40 0.40 11.78
N TYR A 197 4.61 0.74 11.34
CA TYR A 197 5.52 1.54 12.17
C TYR A 197 5.03 2.98 12.35
N TYR A 198 4.70 3.65 11.25
CA TYR A 198 4.18 5.01 11.31
C TYR A 198 2.67 5.02 11.52
N CYS A 199 1.95 4.11 10.86
CA CYS A 199 0.49 4.04 10.89
C CYS A 199 0.06 2.59 10.92
N ARG A 200 -0.89 2.23 11.80
CA ARG A 200 -1.62 0.95 11.76
C ARG A 200 -3.10 1.23 11.47
N PRO A 201 -3.51 1.28 10.19
CA PRO A 201 -4.90 1.57 9.82
C PRO A 201 -5.92 0.61 10.43
N ILE A 202 -5.49 -0.62 10.77
CA ILE A 202 -6.31 -1.63 11.44
C ILE A 202 -6.82 -1.12 12.79
N ASP A 203 -5.98 -0.41 13.56
CA ASP A 203 -6.37 0.18 14.85
C ASP A 203 -7.49 1.24 14.70
N HIS A 204 -7.73 1.71 13.47
CA HIS A 204 -8.67 2.77 13.12
C HIS A 204 -9.80 2.29 12.20
N GLY A 205 -10.00 0.97 12.10
CA GLY A 205 -11.17 0.36 11.43
C GLY A 205 -10.94 -0.10 9.98
N ALA A 206 -9.71 -0.03 9.45
CA ALA A 206 -9.42 -0.67 8.17
C ALA A 206 -9.44 -2.21 8.32
N ASP A 207 -10.11 -2.90 7.41
CA ASP A 207 -10.29 -4.35 7.45
C ASP A 207 -9.21 -5.10 6.67
N ILE A 208 -8.65 -4.44 5.66
CA ILE A 208 -7.62 -5.00 4.79
C ILE A 208 -6.53 -3.95 4.60
N VAL A 209 -5.29 -4.37 4.78
CA VAL A 209 -4.11 -3.54 4.50
C VAL A 209 -3.31 -4.16 3.37
N VAL A 210 -2.88 -3.35 2.41
CA VAL A 210 -1.96 -3.78 1.35
C VAL A 210 -0.66 -2.98 1.42
N HIS A 211 0.45 -3.61 1.05
CA HIS A 211 1.74 -2.95 0.92
C HIS A 211 2.46 -3.33 -0.36
N SER A 212 3.19 -2.35 -0.89
CA SER A 212 4.42 -2.61 -1.64
C SER A 212 5.58 -2.86 -0.67
N ALA A 213 5.86 -4.14 -0.41
CA ALA A 213 7.02 -4.55 0.38
C ALA A 213 8.36 -4.12 -0.23
N THR A 214 8.35 -3.79 -1.53
CA THR A 214 9.46 -3.19 -2.27
C THR A 214 10.03 -1.91 -1.62
N LYS A 215 9.18 -1.15 -0.91
CA LYS A 215 9.54 0.17 -0.40
C LYS A 215 10.23 0.06 0.96
N TRP A 216 9.64 0.57 2.03
CA TRP A 216 10.25 0.63 3.36
C TRP A 216 10.55 -0.73 3.98
N ILE A 217 9.66 -1.70 3.75
CA ILE A 217 9.80 -3.07 4.25
C ILE A 217 11.13 -3.65 3.76
N GLY A 218 11.34 -3.66 2.44
CA GLY A 218 12.61 -4.07 1.84
C GLY A 218 13.75 -3.11 2.17
N GLY A 219 13.51 -1.79 2.12
CA GLY A 219 14.42 -0.72 2.56
C GLY A 219 15.66 -0.50 1.69
N HIS A 220 16.07 -1.50 0.91
CA HIS A 220 17.35 -1.51 0.23
C HIS A 220 17.26 -1.29 -1.29
N GLY A 221 16.05 -1.18 -1.86
CA GLY A 221 15.86 -0.91 -3.30
C GLY A 221 16.34 -2.06 -4.21
N THR A 222 16.39 -3.28 -3.67
CA THR A 222 16.93 -4.47 -4.35
C THR A 222 15.86 -5.48 -4.73
N THR A 223 14.71 -5.47 -4.05
CA THR A 223 13.78 -6.59 -4.05
C THR A 223 12.34 -6.11 -4.25
N LEU A 224 11.66 -6.63 -5.27
CA LEU A 224 10.23 -6.43 -5.49
C LEU A 224 9.43 -7.40 -4.61
N GLY A 225 8.34 -6.91 -4.04
CA GLY A 225 7.40 -7.71 -3.27
C GLY A 225 6.16 -6.93 -2.87
N GLY A 226 5.10 -7.67 -2.55
CA GLY A 226 3.88 -7.14 -1.97
C GLY A 226 3.34 -8.06 -0.88
N VAL A 227 2.41 -7.53 -0.09
CA VAL A 227 1.71 -8.30 0.94
C VAL A 227 0.33 -7.71 1.17
N ILE A 228 -0.65 -8.59 1.35
CA ILE A 228 -2.02 -8.30 1.77
C ILE A 228 -2.12 -8.79 3.21
N VAL A 229 -2.62 -7.96 4.13
CA VAL A 229 -2.86 -8.29 5.53
C VAL A 229 -4.37 -8.22 5.77
N ASP A 230 -4.91 -9.28 6.34
CA ASP A 230 -6.30 -9.41 6.76
C ASP A 230 -6.39 -9.04 8.25
N ALA A 231 -7.17 -8.00 8.57
CA ALA A 231 -7.38 -7.59 9.96
C ALA A 231 -8.22 -8.61 10.73
N GLY A 232 -9.06 -9.38 10.03
CA GLY A 232 -10.00 -10.31 10.64
C GLY A 232 -11.15 -9.62 11.39
N THR A 233 -11.38 -8.34 11.12
CA THR A 233 -12.42 -7.50 11.73
C THR A 233 -13.72 -7.49 10.93
N PHE A 234 -13.65 -7.68 9.61
CA PHE A 234 -14.83 -7.68 8.75
C PHE A 234 -15.58 -9.02 8.86
N ASP A 235 -16.86 -8.95 9.24
CA ASP A 235 -17.73 -10.12 9.36
C ASP A 235 -18.24 -10.56 7.98
N TRP A 236 -17.44 -11.37 7.30
CA TRP A 236 -17.82 -11.95 6.01
C TRP A 236 -19.13 -12.77 6.10
N GLY A 237 -19.41 -13.37 7.26
CA GLY A 237 -20.63 -14.15 7.53
C GLY A 237 -21.91 -13.34 7.44
N ARG A 238 -21.91 -12.13 8.03
CA ARG A 238 -23.06 -11.21 7.99
C ARG A 238 -23.35 -10.69 6.57
N HIS A 239 -22.37 -10.72 5.69
CA HIS A 239 -22.45 -10.14 4.35
C HIS A 239 -22.40 -11.21 3.23
N ALA A 240 -22.94 -12.41 3.50
CA ALA A 240 -22.91 -13.54 2.58
C ALA A 240 -23.55 -13.24 1.21
N ASP A 241 -24.67 -12.52 1.17
CA ASP A 241 -25.33 -12.14 -0.10
C ASP A 241 -24.43 -11.25 -0.97
N ARG A 242 -23.63 -10.39 -0.34
CA ARG A 242 -22.70 -9.48 -1.03
C ARG A 242 -21.42 -10.20 -1.43
N PHE A 243 -20.92 -11.10 -0.60
CA PHE A 243 -19.68 -11.83 -0.81
C PHE A 243 -19.88 -13.36 -0.79
N PRO A 244 -20.71 -13.91 -1.71
CA PRO A 244 -21.06 -15.33 -1.72
C PRO A 244 -19.85 -16.25 -1.93
N GLN A 245 -18.77 -15.69 -2.51
CA GLN A 245 -17.53 -16.41 -2.78
C GLN A 245 -16.76 -16.85 -1.51
N PHE A 246 -17.16 -16.43 -0.31
CA PHE A 246 -16.63 -16.97 0.95
C PHE A 246 -17.49 -18.11 1.53
N HIS A 247 -18.68 -18.34 0.96
CA HIS A 247 -19.76 -19.08 1.63
C HIS A 247 -20.21 -20.34 0.92
N SER A 248 -19.66 -20.67 -0.26
CA SER A 248 -19.97 -21.84 -1.12
C SER A 248 -21.24 -22.59 -0.72
N ASP A 249 -22.31 -22.42 -1.48
CA ASP A 249 -23.55 -23.18 -1.27
C ASP A 249 -23.23 -24.68 -1.22
N ASP A 250 -23.86 -25.41 -0.31
CA ASP A 250 -23.82 -26.90 -0.23
C ASP A 250 -24.33 -27.58 -1.54
N ALA A 251 -24.61 -26.79 -2.60
CA ALA A 251 -25.04 -27.18 -3.95
C ALA A 251 -23.96 -26.94 -5.04
N ALA A 252 -22.71 -26.67 -4.68
CA ALA A 252 -21.60 -26.77 -5.64
C ALA A 252 -21.58 -28.22 -6.17
N GLN A 253 -21.69 -28.36 -7.50
CA GLN A 253 -21.87 -29.63 -8.21
C GLN A 253 -21.09 -30.79 -7.57
N GLU A 254 -21.75 -31.94 -7.39
CA GLU A 254 -21.13 -33.20 -6.98
C GLU A 254 -19.84 -33.41 -7.79
N GLY A 255 -18.69 -33.25 -7.11
CA GLY A 255 -17.35 -33.39 -7.71
C GLY A 255 -16.46 -32.14 -7.70
N SER A 256 -16.95 -30.95 -7.31
CA SER A 256 -16.14 -29.71 -7.27
C SER A 256 -15.27 -29.55 -6.01
N GLY A 257 -15.70 -30.11 -4.85
CA GLY A 257 -14.92 -30.10 -3.62
C GLY A 257 -14.71 -28.72 -2.98
N GLU A 258 -15.48 -27.69 -3.36
CA GLU A 258 -15.36 -26.35 -2.79
C GLU A 258 -15.92 -26.32 -1.37
N VAL A 259 -15.07 -25.92 -0.41
CA VAL A 259 -15.40 -25.82 1.01
C VAL A 259 -15.65 -24.35 1.36
N SER A 260 -16.66 -24.06 2.18
CA SER A 260 -16.92 -22.70 2.65
C SER A 260 -15.71 -22.16 3.43
N LEU A 261 -15.02 -21.19 2.84
CA LEU A 261 -13.86 -20.54 3.45
C LEU A 261 -14.22 -19.90 4.79
N TRP A 262 -15.41 -19.30 4.90
CA TRP A 262 -15.87 -18.71 6.16
C TRP A 262 -16.08 -19.76 7.25
N LYS A 263 -16.74 -20.89 6.94
CA LYS A 263 -16.95 -21.98 7.91
C LYS A 263 -15.61 -22.56 8.41
N VAL A 264 -14.60 -22.66 7.54
CA VAL A 264 -13.30 -23.27 7.87
C VAL A 264 -12.34 -22.30 8.56
N PHE A 265 -12.24 -21.08 8.05
CA PHE A 265 -11.18 -20.13 8.43
C PHE A 265 -11.67 -18.96 9.28
N GLY A 266 -12.98 -18.76 9.41
CA GLY A 266 -13.57 -17.66 10.17
C GLY A 266 -12.96 -16.32 9.75
N SER A 267 -12.45 -15.56 10.73
CA SER A 267 -11.86 -14.24 10.52
C SER A 267 -10.65 -14.21 9.57
N ARG A 268 -10.07 -15.36 9.19
CA ARG A 268 -8.97 -15.43 8.21
C ARG A 268 -9.42 -15.72 6.78
N ALA A 269 -10.73 -15.82 6.55
CA ALA A 269 -11.29 -16.28 5.27
C ALA A 269 -10.81 -15.44 4.07
N PHE A 270 -10.62 -14.13 4.25
CA PHE A 270 -10.13 -13.26 3.18
C PHE A 270 -8.67 -13.55 2.81
N ALA A 271 -7.75 -13.58 3.78
CA ALA A 271 -6.37 -13.98 3.50
C ALA A 271 -6.26 -15.37 2.87
N MET A 272 -7.08 -16.33 3.33
CA MET A 272 -7.09 -17.69 2.80
C MET A 272 -7.63 -17.76 1.37
N ARG A 273 -8.65 -16.96 1.02
CA ARG A 273 -9.09 -16.80 -0.37
C ARG A 273 -7.97 -16.25 -1.25
N CYS A 274 -7.30 -15.19 -0.81
CA CYS A 274 -6.18 -14.62 -1.55
C CYS A 274 -5.08 -15.65 -1.80
N GLN A 275 -4.78 -16.50 -0.81
CA GLN A 275 -3.69 -17.47 -0.88
C GLN A 275 -4.07 -18.76 -1.66
N TYR A 276 -5.18 -19.40 -1.31
CA TYR A 276 -5.53 -20.74 -1.83
C TYR A 276 -6.34 -20.71 -3.13
N GLU A 277 -6.95 -19.58 -3.47
CA GLU A 277 -7.70 -19.44 -4.73
C GLU A 277 -7.03 -18.43 -5.66
N VAL A 278 -6.94 -17.16 -5.27
CA VAL A 278 -6.48 -16.11 -6.18
C VAL A 278 -5.01 -16.32 -6.57
N LEU A 279 -4.11 -16.46 -5.58
CA LEU A 279 -2.68 -16.68 -5.83
C LEU A 279 -2.42 -17.99 -6.57
N ARG A 280 -3.19 -19.04 -6.24
CA ARG A 280 -3.17 -20.32 -6.96
C ARG A 280 -3.42 -20.07 -8.45
N ASP A 281 -4.48 -19.35 -8.79
CA ASP A 281 -4.95 -19.29 -10.17
C ASP A 281 -4.20 -18.27 -11.03
N ILE A 282 -3.76 -17.15 -10.45
CA ILE A 282 -3.02 -16.11 -11.22
C ILE A 282 -1.49 -16.26 -11.11
N GLY A 283 -0.98 -16.99 -10.11
CA GLY A 283 0.43 -17.31 -9.99
C GLY A 283 1.37 -16.15 -9.62
N SER A 284 0.86 -15.05 -9.06
CA SER A 284 1.66 -13.87 -8.62
C SER A 284 2.49 -14.14 -7.36
N THR A 285 3.29 -15.21 -7.40
CA THR A 285 3.97 -15.84 -6.27
C THR A 285 5.25 -15.11 -5.88
N MET A 286 5.44 -14.87 -4.58
CA MET A 286 6.70 -14.40 -4.02
C MET A 286 7.73 -15.55 -3.94
N SER A 287 8.96 -15.31 -4.39
CA SER A 287 10.05 -16.29 -4.24
C SER A 287 10.55 -16.38 -2.78
N PRO A 288 11.07 -17.54 -2.32
CA PRO A 288 11.64 -17.64 -0.97
C PRO A 288 12.88 -16.74 -0.79
N GLN A 289 13.65 -16.47 -1.84
CA GLN A 289 14.77 -15.52 -1.79
C GLN A 289 14.27 -14.09 -1.56
N THR A 290 13.21 -13.71 -2.27
CA THR A 290 12.52 -12.42 -2.08
C THR A 290 12.04 -12.29 -0.64
N ALA A 291 11.32 -13.29 -0.13
CA ALA A 291 10.81 -13.27 1.25
C ALA A 291 11.94 -13.13 2.27
N GLN A 292 13.06 -13.83 2.07
CA GLN A 292 14.22 -13.70 2.94
C GLN A 292 14.78 -12.26 2.93
N GLN A 293 14.99 -11.68 1.74
CA GLN A 293 15.54 -10.32 1.64
C GLN A 293 14.61 -9.29 2.29
N LEU A 294 13.30 -9.45 2.14
CA LEU A 294 12.31 -8.61 2.82
C LEU A 294 12.32 -8.81 4.33
N LEU A 295 12.56 -10.02 4.84
CA LEU A 295 12.74 -10.29 6.26
C LEU A 295 13.97 -9.55 6.83
N ILE A 296 15.11 -9.56 6.12
CA ILE A 296 16.30 -8.76 6.51
C ILE A 296 15.94 -7.27 6.56
N GLY A 297 15.18 -6.79 5.57
CA GLY A 297 14.66 -5.44 5.57
C GLY A 297 13.86 -5.15 6.85
N LEU A 298 12.86 -5.99 7.17
CA LEU A 298 12.02 -5.83 8.37
C LEU A 298 12.82 -5.77 9.67
N GLU A 299 13.88 -6.56 9.81
CA GLU A 299 14.69 -6.59 11.05
C GLU A 299 15.30 -5.23 11.41
N THR A 300 15.48 -4.35 10.43
CA THR A 300 16.04 -2.99 10.60
C THR A 300 15.02 -1.87 10.38
N LEU A 301 13.73 -2.20 10.21
CA LEU A 301 12.72 -1.25 9.78
C LEU A 301 12.58 -0.06 10.74
N ALA A 302 12.38 -0.32 12.03
CA ALA A 302 12.19 0.73 13.02
C ALA A 302 13.34 1.76 13.02
N VAL A 303 14.59 1.29 13.10
CA VAL A 303 15.76 2.18 13.16
C VAL A 303 15.99 2.96 11.86
N ARG A 304 15.66 2.37 10.71
CA ARG A 304 15.70 3.08 9.42
C ARG A 304 14.62 4.15 9.38
N CYS A 305 13.40 3.82 9.79
CA CYS A 305 12.28 4.75 9.85
C CYS A 305 12.59 5.95 10.76
N ASP A 306 13.10 5.74 11.97
CA ASP A 306 13.47 6.85 12.85
C ASP A 306 14.44 7.83 12.18
N ARG A 307 15.45 7.29 11.47
CA ARG A 307 16.41 8.11 10.73
C ARG A 307 15.76 8.83 9.54
N HIS A 308 14.89 8.17 8.78
CA HIS A 308 14.13 8.81 7.70
C HIS A 308 13.29 9.96 8.24
N ALA A 309 12.54 9.74 9.32
CA ALA A 309 11.70 10.75 9.93
C ALA A 309 12.53 11.97 10.39
N SER A 310 13.64 11.74 11.10
CA SER A 310 14.51 12.82 11.56
C SER A 310 15.14 13.61 10.41
N ASN A 311 15.62 12.91 9.37
CA ASN A 311 16.21 13.57 8.21
C ASN A 311 15.17 14.36 7.41
N THR A 312 13.96 13.81 7.26
CA THR A 312 12.87 14.46 6.52
C THR A 312 12.45 15.76 7.20
N ALA A 313 12.26 15.74 8.53
CA ALA A 313 11.93 16.95 9.28
C ALA A 313 13.04 18.01 9.15
N ALA A 314 14.30 17.63 9.37
CA ALA A 314 15.44 18.54 9.28
C ALA A 314 15.66 19.10 7.87
N LEU A 315 15.37 18.31 6.83
CA LEU A 315 15.44 18.78 5.45
C LEU A 315 14.27 19.71 5.12
N ALA A 316 13.04 19.37 5.53
CA ALA A 316 11.85 20.18 5.29
C ALA A 316 11.99 21.58 5.91
N ASP A 317 12.48 21.66 7.15
CA ASP A 317 12.73 22.93 7.85
C ASP A 317 13.81 23.77 7.17
N TRP A 318 14.88 23.13 6.69
CA TRP A 318 15.99 23.82 6.04
C TRP A 318 15.60 24.28 4.63
N ILE A 319 14.94 23.42 3.85
CA ILE A 319 14.62 23.68 2.44
C ILE A 319 13.53 24.77 2.32
N SER A 320 12.64 24.89 3.30
CA SER A 320 11.63 25.97 3.35
C SER A 320 12.23 27.37 3.55
N GLN A 321 13.49 27.46 3.97
CA GLN A 321 14.20 28.73 4.16
C GLN A 321 15.03 29.13 2.93
N GLN A 322 15.09 28.29 1.90
CA GLN A 322 15.93 28.55 0.72
C GLN A 322 15.22 29.50 -0.25
N PRO A 323 15.88 30.55 -0.75
CA PRO A 323 15.26 31.54 -1.63
C PRO A 323 14.85 31.00 -3.00
N GLN A 324 15.34 29.82 -3.39
CA GLN A 324 14.98 29.11 -4.61
C GLN A 324 13.69 28.29 -4.46
N VAL A 325 13.16 28.12 -3.25
CA VAL A 325 12.06 27.21 -2.94
C VAL A 325 10.84 28.05 -2.58
N ALA A 326 9.79 27.99 -3.41
CA ALA A 326 8.59 28.82 -3.18
C ALA A 326 7.68 28.25 -2.08
N TRP A 327 7.62 26.92 -1.96
CA TRP A 327 6.79 26.23 -0.97
C TRP A 327 7.38 24.85 -0.65
N VAL A 328 7.05 24.36 0.54
CA VAL A 328 7.33 22.99 0.98
C VAL A 328 6.02 22.41 1.46
N ARG A 329 5.74 21.17 1.10
CA ARG A 329 4.57 20.44 1.55
C ARG A 329 5.02 19.24 2.38
N TYR A 330 5.01 19.41 3.70
CA TYR A 330 5.38 18.36 4.64
C TYR A 330 4.29 18.20 5.70
N LEU A 331 3.83 16.97 5.91
CA LEU A 331 2.74 16.65 6.85
C LEU A 331 3.04 17.08 8.30
N GLY A 332 4.32 17.18 8.67
CA GLY A 332 4.73 17.63 10.00
C GLY A 332 4.59 19.14 10.22
N GLN A 333 4.29 19.93 9.19
CA GLN A 333 4.06 21.37 9.34
C GLN A 333 2.63 21.64 9.85
N GLU A 334 2.50 22.48 10.88
CA GLU A 334 1.21 22.80 11.51
C GLU A 334 0.17 23.40 10.55
N ASN A 335 0.64 24.11 9.51
CA ASN A 335 -0.21 24.72 8.49
C ASN A 335 -0.59 23.75 7.36
N HIS A 336 -0.13 22.50 7.38
CA HIS A 336 -0.53 21.51 6.38
C HIS A 336 -2.02 21.15 6.57
N PRO A 337 -2.86 21.15 5.51
CA PRO A 337 -4.30 20.90 5.64
C PRO A 337 -4.67 19.58 6.34
N CYS A 338 -3.84 18.55 6.17
CA CYS A 338 -4.02 17.25 6.82
C CYS A 338 -3.19 17.07 8.11
N HIS A 339 -2.60 18.14 8.68
CA HIS A 339 -1.73 18.00 9.87
C HIS A 339 -2.46 17.32 11.03
N LEU A 340 -3.71 17.70 11.31
CA LEU A 340 -4.48 17.10 12.40
C LEU A 340 -4.70 15.59 12.22
N ASN A 341 -5.11 15.15 11.03
CA ASN A 341 -5.24 13.72 10.71
C ASN A 341 -3.89 13.01 10.75
N ALA A 342 -2.84 13.67 10.25
CA ALA A 342 -1.49 13.13 10.27
C ALA A 342 -1.00 12.92 11.71
N THR A 343 -1.17 13.88 12.61
CA THR A 343 -0.83 13.73 14.03
C THR A 343 -1.68 12.68 14.73
N LYS A 344 -2.95 12.53 14.34
CA LYS A 344 -3.84 11.50 14.88
C LYS A 344 -3.40 10.08 14.47
N TYR A 345 -3.04 9.87 13.22
CA TYR A 345 -2.84 8.52 12.67
C TYR A 345 -1.37 8.13 12.47
N LEU A 346 -0.46 9.10 12.32
CA LEU A 346 0.97 8.87 12.08
C LEU A 346 1.77 9.09 13.37
N GLN A 347 1.93 8.02 14.15
CA GLN A 347 2.39 8.10 15.55
C GLN A 347 3.91 8.25 15.73
N ARG A 348 4.71 7.95 14.70
CA ARG A 348 6.19 7.87 14.81
C ARG A 348 6.95 8.62 13.72
N GLY A 349 6.25 9.35 12.87
CA GLY A 349 6.85 10.08 11.76
C GLY A 349 5.91 10.19 10.57
N TYR A 350 6.24 11.12 9.68
CA TYR A 350 5.36 11.53 8.58
C TYR A 350 5.71 10.88 7.22
N GLY A 351 6.39 9.73 7.26
CA GLY A 351 6.82 8.95 6.08
C GLY A 351 8.03 9.53 5.34
N ASP A 352 9.02 8.69 5.02
CA ASP A 352 9.91 8.81 3.85
C ASP A 352 10.90 7.62 3.71
N SER A 353 11.36 7.24 2.50
CA SER A 353 12.04 5.95 2.19
C SER A 353 13.52 5.94 1.80
N LYS A 354 14.00 6.82 0.92
CA LYS A 354 15.39 6.86 0.41
C LYS A 354 15.64 8.19 -0.29
N THR A 355 16.84 8.78 -0.22
CA THR A 355 17.10 10.06 -0.90
C THR A 355 16.96 9.89 -2.41
N LEU A 356 15.81 10.29 -2.95
CA LEU A 356 15.45 10.21 -4.36
C LEU A 356 14.65 11.44 -4.71
N VAL A 357 15.17 12.24 -5.62
CA VAL A 357 14.49 13.41 -6.15
C VAL A 357 13.86 13.04 -7.47
N VAL A 358 12.56 13.29 -7.63
CA VAL A 358 11.85 13.02 -8.87
C VAL A 358 10.95 14.18 -9.22
N HIS A 359 10.86 14.49 -10.51
CA HIS A 359 9.93 15.46 -11.06
C HIS A 359 8.66 14.73 -11.52
N PRO A 360 7.57 14.68 -10.72
CA PRO A 360 6.46 13.77 -10.99
C PRO A 360 5.75 14.06 -12.31
N TRP A 361 5.69 15.33 -12.72
CA TRP A 361 5.03 15.78 -13.95
C TRP A 361 5.59 15.08 -15.20
N THR A 362 6.91 15.00 -15.35
CA THR A 362 7.56 14.39 -16.53
C THR A 362 7.95 12.93 -16.36
N THR A 363 7.66 12.31 -15.20
CA THR A 363 8.12 10.94 -14.91
C THR A 363 7.02 10.03 -14.38
N THR A 364 6.80 10.00 -13.07
CA THR A 364 5.93 9.04 -12.38
C THR A 364 4.45 9.21 -12.74
N HIS A 365 4.03 10.43 -13.11
CA HIS A 365 2.66 10.74 -13.49
C HIS A 365 2.53 11.11 -14.97
N GLN A 366 3.57 10.84 -15.79
CA GLN A 366 3.55 11.18 -17.21
C GLN A 366 2.42 10.49 -18.00
N GLN A 367 1.93 9.35 -17.50
CA GLN A 367 0.85 8.58 -18.13
C GLN A 367 -0.54 9.20 -17.93
N LEU A 368 -0.67 10.14 -16.98
CA LEU A 368 -1.91 10.88 -16.73
C LEU A 368 -2.02 12.06 -17.70
N THR A 369 -3.25 12.45 -18.02
CA THR A 369 -3.51 13.73 -18.72
C THR A 369 -3.13 14.92 -17.83
N ASP A 370 -2.90 16.09 -18.40
CA ASP A 370 -2.51 17.27 -17.63
C ASP A 370 -3.56 17.63 -16.56
N THR A 371 -4.85 17.57 -16.90
CA THR A 371 -5.95 17.78 -15.94
C THR A 371 -5.90 16.76 -14.80
N GLU A 372 -5.62 15.48 -15.09
CA GLU A 372 -5.49 14.46 -14.05
C GLU A 372 -4.26 14.68 -13.16
N ARG A 373 -3.13 15.13 -13.73
CA ARG A 373 -1.95 15.51 -12.94
C ARG A 373 -2.27 16.65 -11.99
N PHE A 374 -2.90 17.72 -12.47
CA PHE A 374 -3.34 18.83 -11.62
C PHE A 374 -4.32 18.36 -10.54
N ASN A 375 -5.30 17.55 -10.90
CA ASN A 375 -6.26 16.98 -9.94
C ASN A 375 -5.59 16.06 -8.92
N ALA A 376 -4.48 15.41 -9.27
CA ALA A 376 -3.62 14.64 -8.37
C ALA A 376 -2.60 15.51 -7.60
N GLY A 377 -2.65 16.84 -7.75
CA GLY A 377 -1.74 17.79 -7.07
C GLY A 377 -0.30 17.75 -7.59
N VAL A 378 -0.11 17.35 -8.84
CA VAL A 378 1.17 17.40 -9.55
C VAL A 378 1.18 18.65 -10.43
N THR A 379 2.12 19.55 -10.18
CA THR A 379 2.39 20.76 -10.97
C THR A 379 3.72 20.63 -11.72
N GLU A 380 3.94 21.45 -12.75
CA GLU A 380 5.16 21.45 -13.57
C GLU A 380 6.45 21.83 -12.82
N ASP A 381 6.30 22.40 -11.62
CA ASP A 381 7.40 22.82 -10.75
C ASP A 381 7.52 21.92 -9.49
N HIS A 382 6.66 20.91 -9.36
CA HIS A 382 6.65 20.01 -8.21
C HIS A 382 7.84 19.05 -8.29
N ILE A 383 8.71 19.11 -7.28
CA ILE A 383 9.74 18.10 -7.03
C ILE A 383 9.34 17.26 -5.82
N ARG A 384 9.23 15.95 -6.01
CA ARG A 384 9.02 15.02 -4.89
C ARG A 384 10.37 14.51 -4.42
N ILE A 385 10.63 14.71 -3.13
CA ILE A 385 11.81 14.21 -2.47
C ILE A 385 11.37 13.02 -1.64
N SER A 386 11.98 11.86 -1.88
CA SER A 386 12.10 10.86 -0.85
C SER A 386 13.43 11.11 -0.14
N VAL A 387 13.51 11.03 1.18
CA VAL A 387 14.67 11.34 2.03
C VAL A 387 15.21 10.06 2.64
N GLY A 388 16.52 9.88 2.59
CA GLY A 388 17.24 8.69 2.98
C GLY A 388 17.83 8.75 4.38
N ILE A 389 18.80 7.86 4.62
CA ILE A 389 19.50 7.72 5.91
C ILE A 389 20.93 8.28 5.90
N GLU A 390 21.31 8.98 4.83
CA GLU A 390 22.59 9.69 4.75
C GLU A 390 22.71 10.73 5.87
N HIS A 391 23.93 11.24 6.10
CA HIS A 391 24.10 12.34 7.04
C HIS A 391 23.35 13.57 6.51
N ILE A 392 22.54 14.20 7.37
CA ILE A 392 21.63 15.29 6.95
C ILE A 392 22.38 16.47 6.32
N GLU A 393 23.57 16.81 6.80
CA GLU A 393 24.35 17.90 6.20
C GLU A 393 24.86 17.56 4.79
N ASP A 394 25.15 16.29 4.50
CA ASP A 394 25.56 15.87 3.15
C ASP A 394 24.39 16.01 2.16
N ILE A 395 23.17 15.68 2.60
CA ILE A 395 21.94 15.88 1.83
C ILE A 395 21.74 17.37 1.55
N LYS A 396 21.85 18.23 2.58
CA LYS A 396 21.71 19.69 2.42
C LYS A 396 22.78 20.26 1.50
N ASP A 397 24.04 19.80 1.61
CA ASP A 397 25.13 20.22 0.74
C ASP A 397 24.88 19.87 -0.72
N ASP A 398 24.23 18.73 -0.99
CA ASP A 398 23.84 18.37 -2.35
C ASP A 398 22.79 19.34 -2.92
N PHE A 399 21.77 19.69 -2.13
CA PHE A 399 20.82 20.74 -2.52
C PHE A 399 21.49 22.11 -2.70
N ARG A 400 22.44 22.49 -1.84
CA ARG A 400 23.20 23.75 -2.00
C ARG A 400 23.94 23.79 -3.35
N ARG A 401 24.59 22.69 -3.73
CA ARG A 401 25.25 22.58 -5.05
C ARG A 401 24.24 22.67 -6.20
N ALA A 402 23.10 22.00 -6.09
CA ALA A 402 22.04 22.05 -7.08
C ALA A 402 21.50 23.48 -7.25
N PHE A 403 21.21 24.18 -6.15
CA PHE A 403 20.74 25.56 -6.17
C PHE A 403 21.77 26.54 -6.76
N ALA A 404 23.05 26.39 -6.42
CA ALA A 404 24.11 27.22 -7.00
C ALA A 404 24.23 27.03 -8.52
N SER A 405 23.94 25.84 -9.04
CA SER A 405 23.96 25.60 -10.48
C SER A 405 22.87 26.38 -11.25
N LEU A 406 21.75 26.70 -10.59
CA LEU A 406 20.69 27.54 -11.15
C LEU A 406 21.16 28.99 -11.33
N ASP A 407 22.02 29.48 -10.43
CA ASP A 407 22.56 30.83 -10.50
C ASP A 407 23.64 30.98 -11.59
N HIS A 408 24.31 29.87 -11.97
CA HIS A 408 25.33 29.85 -13.03
C HIS A 408 24.75 29.63 -14.44
N GLN A 409 23.59 28.99 -14.58
CA GLN A 409 22.87 28.89 -15.84
C GLN A 409 22.04 30.17 -16.05
N GLY A 410 22.70 31.24 -16.49
CA GLY A 410 22.00 32.48 -16.86
C GLY A 410 20.79 32.19 -17.75
N GLN A 411 19.63 32.78 -17.40
CA GLN A 411 18.36 32.82 -18.13
C GLN A 411 18.32 31.99 -19.43
N VAL A 412 18.17 30.67 -19.33
CA VAL A 412 17.83 29.86 -20.50
C VAL A 412 16.32 29.92 -20.66
N PRO A 413 15.77 30.56 -21.71
CA PRO A 413 14.33 30.61 -21.90
C PRO A 413 13.82 29.20 -22.17
N TYR A 414 12.90 28.72 -21.32
CA TYR A 414 12.13 27.52 -21.63
C TYR A 414 11.24 27.82 -22.84
N GLN A 415 11.59 27.28 -24.01
CA GLN A 415 10.71 27.31 -25.18
C GLN A 415 9.71 26.14 -25.07
N ALA A 416 8.61 26.37 -24.36
CA ALA A 416 7.40 25.59 -24.59
C ALA A 416 6.85 25.96 -25.97
N ASN A 417 6.50 24.96 -26.77
CA ASN A 417 5.90 25.07 -28.10
C ASN A 417 4.85 26.20 -28.21
N GLY A 418 5.30 27.40 -28.63
CA GLY A 418 4.44 28.47 -29.13
C GLY A 418 3.79 29.43 -28.12
N ILE A 419 4.16 29.44 -26.83
CA ILE A 419 3.63 30.43 -25.88
C ILE A 419 4.78 31.26 -25.30
N HIS A 420 4.88 32.53 -25.71
CA HIS A 420 5.80 33.50 -25.12
C HIS A 420 5.29 33.94 -23.75
N TYR A 421 5.92 33.47 -22.67
CA TYR A 421 5.84 34.10 -21.36
C TYR A 421 6.92 35.19 -21.29
N GLN A 422 6.52 36.46 -21.35
CA GLN A 422 7.42 37.56 -21.05
C GLN A 422 7.63 37.70 -19.54
N GLU A 423 8.91 37.76 -19.16
CA GLU A 423 9.43 38.26 -17.88
C GLU A 423 8.77 37.70 -16.60
N GLN A 424 9.09 36.45 -16.24
CA GLN A 424 9.03 36.03 -14.84
C GLN A 424 10.39 35.49 -14.38
N LYS A 425 10.93 36.15 -13.36
CA LYS A 425 12.14 35.75 -12.67
C LYS A 425 11.88 34.42 -11.93
N ARG A 426 12.77 33.46 -12.19
CA ARG A 426 13.04 32.23 -11.43
C ARG A 426 11.98 31.13 -11.54
N ILE A 427 12.49 29.91 -11.64
CA ILE A 427 11.75 28.64 -11.64
C ILE A 427 10.83 28.61 -10.40
N ILE A 428 9.66 27.99 -10.55
CA ILE A 428 8.52 27.89 -9.62
C ILE A 428 7.53 29.06 -9.78
N GLY A 429 6.38 28.78 -10.42
CA GLY A 429 5.37 29.74 -10.85
C GLY A 429 3.98 29.42 -10.29
N PHE A 430 3.31 30.44 -9.77
CA PHE A 430 2.07 30.41 -8.99
C PHE A 430 0.82 29.92 -9.75
N LEU A 431 -0.11 29.28 -9.02
CA LEU A 431 -1.55 29.35 -9.34
C LEU A 431 -2.17 30.53 -8.58
N HIS A 432 -2.41 31.63 -9.30
CA HIS A 432 -3.52 32.56 -9.00
C HIS A 432 -4.76 32.03 -9.71
N GLY A 433 -5.89 31.96 -8.99
CA GLY A 433 -7.16 31.57 -9.57
C GLY A 433 -7.61 32.55 -10.65
N THR A 434 -7.82 32.07 -11.87
CA THR A 434 -8.57 32.79 -12.91
C THR A 434 -9.64 31.87 -13.45
N GLN A 435 -10.87 32.39 -13.40
CA GLN A 435 -12.10 31.79 -13.93
C GLN A 435 -11.91 31.29 -15.36
N HIS A 436 -12.35 30.06 -15.64
CA HIS A 436 -12.45 29.56 -17.01
C HIS A 436 -13.53 30.33 -17.79
N PRO A 437 -13.27 30.81 -19.02
CA PRO A 437 -14.33 31.25 -19.92
C PRO A 437 -15.05 30.02 -20.51
N GLU A 438 -16.37 30.11 -20.65
CA GLU A 438 -17.19 29.09 -21.32
C GLU A 438 -16.71 28.80 -22.75
N PRO A 439 -16.79 27.54 -23.22
CA PRO A 439 -16.42 27.20 -24.59
C PRO A 439 -17.44 27.74 -25.61
N SER A 440 -16.93 28.26 -26.73
CA SER A 440 -17.73 28.82 -27.82
C SER A 440 -18.53 27.75 -28.59
N PRO A 441 -19.62 28.13 -29.30
CA PRO A 441 -20.63 27.18 -29.79
C PRO A 441 -20.28 26.39 -31.06
N LEU A 442 -19.01 26.26 -31.45
CA LEU A 442 -18.63 25.78 -32.79
C LEU A 442 -18.04 24.38 -32.89
N GLN A 443 -18.15 23.56 -31.83
CA GLN A 443 -17.84 22.13 -31.91
C GLN A 443 -19.03 21.27 -31.48
N ARG A 444 -20.08 21.30 -32.31
CA ARG A 444 -21.04 20.19 -32.45
C ARG A 444 -21.12 19.81 -33.91
N ARG A 445 -20.35 18.80 -34.31
CA ARG A 445 -20.69 17.84 -35.36
C ARG A 445 -20.08 16.50 -35.02
#